data_AF-B1T2S7-F1
#
_entry.id   AF-B1T2S7-F1
#
_cell.length_a   1.000
_cell.length_b   1.000
_cell.length_c   1.000
_cell.angle_alpha   90.00
_cell.angle_beta   90.00
_cell.angle_gamma   90.00
#
_symmetry.space_group_name_H-M   'P 1'
#
loop_
_entity.id
_entity.type
_entity.pdbx_description
1 polymer ?
#
loop_
_entity_poly.entity_id
_entity_poly.type
_entity_poly.pdbx_seq_one_letter_code
_entity_poly.pdbx_strand_id
1 'polypeptide(L)'
;MAQISNAFDTPCSIQFVAKRKDADAHFRTLIRLAKRWKNHMKPPGLKSFHIELIMAHLLEKNGTGASIEQRFRNFLLYIAKSELKERIDFVENRDKPAVKFTDPVVIIDPVNNSNNVASRITEAERLEIISVANESWEAAHTASADDDLDVWKEIFGPRFKVEDDE
;
A
#
# COMPACT_ATOMS: atom_id res chain seq x y z
N MET A 1 -32.08 10.84 -30.07
CA MET A 1 -32.39 10.10 -28.83
C MET A 1 -31.09 9.93 -28.06
N ALA A 2 -30.75 10.89 -27.20
CA ALA A 2 -29.56 10.79 -26.35
C ALA A 2 -29.85 9.83 -25.20
N GLN A 3 -29.12 8.72 -25.13
CA GLN A 3 -29.14 7.82 -23.98
C GLN A 3 -28.20 8.42 -22.94
N ILE A 4 -28.79 9.10 -21.95
CA ILE A 4 -28.11 9.51 -20.73
C ILE A 4 -27.95 8.24 -19.89
N SER A 5 -26.76 7.63 -19.91
CA SER A 5 -26.43 6.59 -18.95
C SER A 5 -26.04 7.26 -17.62
N ASN A 6 -26.96 7.19 -16.66
CA ASN A 6 -26.70 7.51 -15.26
C ASN A 6 -25.72 6.48 -14.69
N ALA A 7 -24.41 6.76 -14.80
CA ALA A 7 -23.42 6.08 -13.98
C ALA A 7 -23.48 6.70 -12.57
N PHE A 8 -24.08 5.95 -11.65
CA PHE A 8 -24.13 6.25 -10.22
C PHE A 8 -22.74 6.67 -9.72
N ASP A 9 -22.65 7.91 -9.22
CA ASP A 9 -21.45 8.51 -8.64
C ASP A 9 -21.03 7.75 -7.38
N THR A 10 -20.27 6.68 -7.61
CA THR A 10 -19.53 6.01 -6.54
C THR A 10 -18.36 6.94 -6.19
N PRO A 11 -18.11 7.28 -4.90
CA PRO A 11 -17.03 8.16 -4.50
C PRO A 11 -15.75 7.90 -5.30
N CYS A 12 -15.16 8.94 -5.90
CA CYS A 12 -14.06 8.82 -6.86
C CYS A 12 -12.87 8.00 -6.33
N SER A 13 -12.66 7.95 -5.01
CA SER A 13 -11.68 7.08 -4.34
C SER A 13 -11.99 5.57 -4.45
N ILE A 14 -13.26 5.18 -4.42
CA ILE A 14 -13.69 3.79 -4.63
C ILE A 14 -13.43 3.38 -6.09
N GLN A 15 -13.68 4.29 -7.04
CA GLN A 15 -13.38 4.04 -8.46
C GLN A 15 -11.88 3.90 -8.70
N PHE A 16 -11.05 4.74 -8.04
CA PHE A 16 -9.60 4.64 -8.10
C PHE A 16 -9.12 3.24 -7.69
N VAL A 17 -9.58 2.72 -6.55
CA VAL A 17 -9.20 1.39 -6.06
C VAL A 17 -9.81 0.29 -6.93
N ALA A 18 -11.03 0.45 -7.43
CA ALA A 18 -11.67 -0.52 -8.33
C ALA A 18 -10.85 -0.73 -9.61
N LYS A 19 -10.37 0.33 -10.26
CA LYS A 19 -9.53 0.22 -11.46
C LYS A 19 -8.27 -0.63 -11.26
N ARG A 20 -7.58 -0.49 -10.11
CA ARG A 20 -6.40 -1.32 -9.80
C ARG A 20 -6.77 -2.77 -9.54
N LYS A 21 -7.92 -2.99 -8.89
CA LYS A 21 -8.48 -4.32 -8.64
C LYS A 21 -8.87 -5.07 -9.92
N ASP A 22 -9.19 -4.35 -10.99
CA ASP A 22 -9.52 -4.94 -12.28
C ASP A 22 -8.26 -5.14 -13.15
N ALA A 23 -7.24 -4.30 -12.97
CA ALA A 23 -5.95 -4.42 -13.63
C ALA A 23 -5.06 -5.55 -13.09
N ASP A 24 -5.28 -5.98 -11.84
CA ASP A 24 -4.48 -7.02 -11.19
C ASP A 24 -5.36 -7.91 -10.29
N ALA A 25 -5.47 -9.18 -10.68
CA ALA A 25 -6.23 -10.20 -9.96
C ALA A 25 -5.77 -10.38 -8.50
N HIS A 26 -4.48 -10.17 -8.22
CA HIS A 26 -3.90 -10.35 -6.89
C HIS A 26 -3.96 -9.10 -6.01
N PHE A 27 -4.36 -7.95 -6.56
CA PHE A 27 -4.35 -6.68 -5.82
C PHE A 27 -5.18 -6.72 -4.55
N ARG A 28 -6.35 -7.40 -4.59
CA ARG A 28 -7.21 -7.60 -3.40
C ARG A 28 -6.48 -8.43 -2.33
N THR A 29 -5.75 -9.46 -2.73
CA THR A 29 -4.98 -10.32 -1.82
C THR A 29 -3.84 -9.56 -1.18
N LEU A 30 -3.08 -8.79 -1.96
CA LEU A 30 -1.99 -7.94 -1.46
C LEU A 30 -2.47 -6.90 -0.44
N ILE A 31 -3.59 -6.22 -0.73
CA ILE A 31 -4.19 -5.28 0.24
C ILE A 31 -4.57 -6.00 1.53
N ARG A 32 -5.16 -7.20 1.46
CA ARG A 32 -5.53 -7.97 2.65
C ARG A 32 -4.31 -8.38 3.47
N LEU A 33 -3.24 -8.84 2.82
CA LEU A 33 -1.97 -9.16 3.47
C LEU A 33 -1.37 -7.93 4.16
N ALA A 34 -1.27 -6.80 3.47
CA ALA A 34 -0.72 -5.58 4.05
C ALA A 34 -1.58 -5.01 5.19
N LYS A 35 -2.92 -5.10 5.09
CA LYS A 35 -3.79 -4.71 6.20
C LYS A 35 -3.68 -5.68 7.39
N ARG A 36 -3.48 -6.97 7.14
CA ARG A 36 -3.21 -7.96 8.19
C ARG A 36 -1.92 -7.64 8.92
N TRP A 37 -0.84 -7.40 8.18
CA TRP A 37 0.45 -6.92 8.72
C TRP A 37 0.26 -5.67 9.59
N LYS A 38 -0.36 -4.62 9.05
CA LYS A 38 -0.62 -3.37 9.78
C LYS A 38 -1.45 -3.58 11.05
N ASN A 39 -2.41 -4.50 11.04
CA ASN A 39 -3.23 -4.79 12.21
C ASN A 39 -2.46 -5.59 13.28
N HIS A 40 -1.47 -6.39 12.87
CA HIS A 40 -0.62 -7.15 13.78
C HIS A 40 0.50 -6.29 14.35
N MET A 41 1.29 -5.66 13.48
CA MET A 41 2.46 -4.87 13.83
C MET A 41 2.13 -3.47 14.35
N LYS A 42 0.93 -2.96 14.06
CA LYS A 42 0.40 -1.67 14.54
C LYS A 42 1.38 -0.48 14.36
N PRO A 43 1.99 -0.27 13.17
CA PRO A 43 2.79 0.92 12.93
C PRO A 43 1.93 2.18 13.14
N PRO A 44 2.38 3.16 13.96
CA PRO A 44 1.57 4.29 14.37
C PRO A 44 1.27 5.23 13.20
N GLY A 45 0.12 5.91 13.22
CA GLY A 45 -0.29 6.84 12.15
C GLY A 45 -0.63 6.19 10.79
N LEU A 46 -0.14 4.99 10.50
CA LEU A 46 -0.37 4.30 9.23
C LEU A 46 -1.79 3.76 9.12
N LYS A 47 -2.60 4.35 8.23
CA LYS A 47 -3.98 3.95 7.99
C LYS A 47 -4.09 2.97 6.83
N SER A 48 -5.18 2.21 6.80
CA SER A 48 -5.46 1.28 5.69
C SER A 48 -5.55 1.98 4.34
N PHE A 49 -6.02 3.23 4.30
CA PHE A 49 -6.04 3.98 3.05
C PHE A 49 -4.64 4.31 2.53
N HIS A 50 -3.67 4.62 3.40
CA HIS A 50 -2.27 4.82 3.00
C HIS A 50 -1.70 3.54 2.36
N ILE A 51 -2.00 2.38 2.93
CA ILE A 51 -1.58 1.08 2.40
C ILE A 51 -2.13 0.84 1.00
N GLU A 52 -3.42 1.12 0.79
CA GLU A 52 -4.08 0.97 -0.52
C GLU A 52 -3.41 1.87 -1.58
N LEU A 53 -3.03 3.09 -1.21
CA LEU A 53 -2.36 4.05 -2.08
C LEU A 53 -0.89 3.67 -2.36
N ILE A 54 -0.12 3.24 -1.36
CA ILE A 54 1.26 2.76 -1.56
C ILE A 54 1.25 1.51 -2.45
N MET A 55 0.33 0.56 -2.22
CA MET A 55 0.18 -0.62 -3.07
C MET A 55 -0.20 -0.25 -4.51
N ALA A 56 -1.09 0.73 -4.70
CA ALA A 56 -1.44 1.22 -6.03
C ALA A 56 -0.24 1.86 -6.74
N HIS A 57 0.57 2.64 -6.02
CA HIS A 57 1.81 3.21 -6.54
C HIS A 57 2.81 2.14 -6.97
N LEU A 58 3.00 1.10 -6.15
CA LEU A 58 3.90 -0.01 -6.47
C LEU A 58 3.39 -0.87 -7.62
N LEU A 59 2.08 -1.07 -7.76
CA LEU A 59 1.49 -1.72 -8.93
C LEU A 59 1.82 -0.95 -10.21
N GLU A 60 1.72 0.38 -10.19
CA GLU A 60 2.08 1.20 -11.34
C GLU A 60 3.58 1.17 -11.65
N LYS A 61 4.43 1.24 -10.62
CA LYS A 61 5.91 1.28 -10.76
C LYS A 61 6.50 -0.06 -11.20
N ASN A 62 5.98 -1.16 -10.68
CA ASN A 62 6.61 -2.48 -10.79
C ASN A 62 5.77 -3.50 -11.59
N GLY A 63 4.51 -3.17 -11.91
CA GLY A 63 3.60 -4.08 -12.60
C GLY A 63 3.17 -5.29 -11.77
N THR A 64 2.76 -6.35 -12.46
CA THR A 64 2.15 -7.56 -11.88
C THR A 64 3.04 -8.81 -11.95
N GLY A 65 4.24 -8.72 -12.56
CA GLY A 65 5.04 -9.89 -12.94
C GLY A 65 5.69 -10.68 -11.80
N ALA A 66 5.73 -10.14 -10.58
CA ALA A 66 6.28 -10.83 -9.42
C ALA A 66 5.20 -11.58 -8.61
N SER A 67 5.61 -12.61 -7.86
CA SER A 67 4.71 -13.37 -6.98
C SER A 67 4.06 -12.48 -5.91
N ILE A 68 2.93 -12.92 -5.34
CA ILE A 68 2.25 -12.22 -4.24
C ILE A 68 3.21 -11.93 -3.09
N GLU A 69 3.99 -12.94 -2.71
CA GLU A 69 4.97 -12.84 -1.63
C GLU A 69 6.07 -11.80 -1.93
N GLN A 70 6.69 -11.86 -3.10
CA GLN A 70 7.71 -10.89 -3.49
C GLN A 70 7.14 -9.47 -3.57
N ARG A 71 5.89 -9.31 -4.03
CA ARG A 71 5.22 -8.01 -4.10
C ARG A 71 4.89 -7.46 -2.71
N PHE A 72 4.53 -8.33 -1.76
CA PHE A 72 4.36 -7.93 -0.37
C PHE A 72 5.71 -7.54 0.28
N ARG A 73 6.79 -8.29 0.05
CA ARG A 73 8.14 -7.87 0.47
C ARG A 73 8.54 -6.53 -0.13
N ASN A 74 8.27 -6.31 -1.42
CA ASN A 74 8.56 -5.04 -2.09
C ASN A 74 7.79 -3.87 -1.45
N PHE A 75 6.58 -4.10 -0.93
CA PHE A 75 5.84 -3.10 -0.17
C PHE A 75 6.54 -2.72 1.14
N LEU A 76 6.98 -3.70 1.93
CA LEU A 76 7.74 -3.44 3.16
C LEU A 76 9.07 -2.74 2.85
N LEU A 77 9.81 -3.24 1.86
CA LEU A 77 11.07 -2.67 1.41
C LEU A 77 10.91 -1.24 0.92
N TYR A 78 9.82 -0.94 0.20
CA TYR A 78 9.55 0.42 -0.26
C TYR A 78 9.42 1.38 0.93
N ILE A 79 8.64 1.01 1.96
CA ILE A 79 8.49 1.84 3.16
C ILE A 79 9.86 2.04 3.85
N ALA A 80 10.60 0.95 4.06
CA ALA A 80 11.89 0.98 4.75
C ALA A 80 12.93 1.81 3.97
N LYS A 81 13.08 1.57 2.67
CA LYS A 81 14.14 2.14 1.84
C LYS A 81 13.85 3.57 1.36
N SER A 82 12.60 3.88 1.02
CA SER A 82 12.22 5.25 0.64
C SER A 82 12.10 6.17 1.84
N GLU A 83 12.05 5.59 3.04
CA GLU A 83 11.70 6.26 4.29
C GLU A 83 10.37 7.04 4.21
N LEU A 84 9.48 6.72 3.26
CA LEU A 84 8.29 7.51 2.95
C LEU A 84 8.57 9.01 2.67
N LYS A 85 9.80 9.34 2.25
CA LYS A 85 10.21 10.69 1.80
C LYS A 85 9.92 10.92 0.32
N GLU A 86 9.77 9.85 -0.46
CA GLU A 86 9.32 9.94 -1.85
C GLU A 86 7.86 10.42 -1.86
N ARG A 87 7.60 11.50 -2.62
CA ARG A 87 6.24 11.95 -2.89
C ARG A 87 5.52 10.94 -3.78
N ILE A 88 4.33 10.52 -3.37
CA ILE A 88 3.49 9.60 -4.14
C ILE A 88 2.38 10.39 -4.85
N ASP A 89 2.49 10.50 -6.18
CA ASP A 89 1.44 10.98 -7.08
C ASP A 89 0.84 9.81 -7.88
N PHE A 90 -0.34 10.07 -8.45
CA PHE A 90 -1.08 9.11 -9.29
C PHE A 90 -1.35 9.70 -10.67
N VAL A 91 -1.57 8.84 -11.66
CA VAL A 91 -1.88 9.26 -13.04
C VAL A 91 -3.06 10.24 -13.12
N GLU A 92 -4.04 10.08 -12.23
CA GLU A 92 -5.24 10.92 -12.11
C GLU A 92 -4.95 12.38 -11.69
N ASN A 93 -3.72 12.69 -11.28
CA ASN A 93 -3.30 14.02 -10.87
C ASN A 93 -2.28 14.66 -11.84
N ARG A 94 -1.82 13.96 -12.89
CA ARG A 94 -0.69 14.40 -13.73
C ARG A 94 -0.98 15.63 -14.59
N ASP A 95 -2.23 15.87 -14.92
CA ASP A 95 -2.71 17.04 -15.66
C ASP A 95 -2.92 18.27 -14.76
N LYS A 96 -2.84 18.11 -13.43
CA LYS A 96 -3.05 19.17 -12.46
C LYS A 96 -1.73 19.82 -12.05
N PRO A 97 -1.73 21.12 -11.69
CA PRO A 97 -0.53 21.77 -11.16
C PRO A 97 0.02 21.08 -9.91
N ALA A 98 1.35 20.97 -9.82
CA ALA A 98 1.99 20.41 -8.63
C ALA A 98 1.81 21.32 -7.41
N VAL A 99 1.25 20.76 -6.33
CA VAL A 99 1.09 21.44 -5.04
C VAL A 99 2.23 21.03 -4.12
N LYS A 100 2.90 22.00 -3.48
CA LYS A 100 3.97 21.72 -2.51
C LYS A 100 3.39 21.39 -1.14
N PHE A 101 3.95 20.39 -0.48
CA PHE A 101 3.66 20.02 0.91
C PHE A 101 4.97 19.99 1.68
N THR A 102 4.90 20.28 2.98
CA THR A 102 6.03 20.24 3.92
C THR A 102 5.86 19.14 4.97
N ASP A 103 4.82 18.32 4.84
CA ASP A 103 4.54 17.22 5.75
C ASP A 103 5.65 16.14 5.65
N PRO A 104 5.91 15.39 6.74
CA PRO A 104 6.90 14.32 6.76
C PRO A 104 6.67 13.23 5.70
N VAL A 105 5.40 12.96 5.38
CA VAL A 105 4.97 11.97 4.40
C VAL A 105 3.99 12.63 3.43
N VAL A 106 4.23 12.48 2.13
CA VAL A 106 3.40 13.09 1.09
C VAL A 106 2.81 12.01 0.18
N ILE A 107 1.53 11.69 0.41
CA ILE A 107 0.74 10.79 -0.43
C ILE A 107 -0.47 11.57 -0.90
N ILE A 108 -0.53 11.83 -2.20
CA ILE A 108 -1.55 12.71 -2.76
C ILE A 108 -2.86 11.97 -2.95
N ASP A 109 -3.96 12.59 -2.55
CA ASP A 109 -5.28 12.06 -2.83
C ASP A 109 -5.48 11.93 -4.36
N PRO A 110 -5.83 10.75 -4.89
CA PRO A 110 -6.01 10.57 -6.32
C PRO A 110 -7.15 11.40 -6.91
N VAL A 111 -8.05 11.94 -6.08
CA VAL A 111 -9.17 12.78 -6.50
C VAL A 111 -8.82 14.27 -6.42
N ASN A 112 -8.10 14.67 -5.36
CA ASN A 112 -7.78 16.06 -5.05
C ASN A 112 -6.27 16.25 -4.84
N ASN A 113 -5.57 16.80 -5.85
CA ASN A 113 -4.11 17.00 -5.79
C ASN A 113 -3.66 18.04 -4.74
N SER A 114 -4.58 18.82 -4.16
CA SER A 114 -4.31 19.72 -3.04
C SER A 114 -4.48 19.05 -1.67
N ASN A 115 -4.87 17.78 -1.61
CA ASN A 115 -5.03 17.02 -0.38
C ASN A 115 -3.89 16.00 -0.22
N ASN A 116 -3.06 16.17 0.81
CA ASN A 116 -2.13 15.12 1.26
C ASN A 116 -2.84 14.24 2.29
N VAL A 117 -3.13 12.98 1.92
CA VAL A 117 -3.88 12.06 2.79
C VAL A 117 -3.09 11.66 4.03
N ALA A 118 -1.76 11.79 3.98
CA ALA A 118 -0.83 11.44 5.04
C ALA A 118 -0.40 12.64 5.90
N SER A 119 -1.03 13.82 5.72
CA SER A 119 -0.69 15.08 6.44
C SER A 119 -0.74 15.00 7.98
N ARG A 120 -1.37 13.96 8.54
CA ARG A 120 -1.42 13.73 9.99
C ARG A 120 -0.30 12.84 10.53
N ILE A 121 0.51 12.23 9.67
CA ILE A 121 1.66 11.44 10.10
C ILE A 121 2.75 12.40 10.54
N THR A 122 3.11 12.34 11.81
CA THR A 122 4.23 13.11 12.36
C THR A 122 5.57 12.52 11.96
N GLU A 123 6.65 13.30 12.11
CA GLU A 123 8.01 12.80 11.82
C GLU A 123 8.38 11.62 12.73
N ALA A 124 7.98 11.66 14.01
CA ALA A 124 8.20 10.56 14.95
C ALA A 124 7.46 9.29 14.50
N GLU A 125 6.17 9.40 14.15
CA GLU A 125 5.41 8.27 13.62
C GLU A 125 6.00 7.74 12.31
N ARG A 126 6.50 8.62 11.42
CA ARG A 126 7.19 8.22 10.18
C ARG A 126 8.40 7.34 10.49
N LEU A 127 9.25 7.73 11.44
CA LEU A 127 10.43 6.96 11.84
C LEU A 127 10.04 5.60 12.45
N GLU A 128 8.99 5.56 13.27
CA GLU A 128 8.47 4.30 13.82
C GLU A 128 7.88 3.38 12.74
N ILE A 129 7.13 3.93 11.76
CA ILE A 129 6.64 3.17 10.60
C ILE A 129 7.81 2.53 9.83
N ILE A 130 8.92 3.26 9.64
CA ILE A 130 10.12 2.77 8.95
C ILE A 130 10.76 1.63 9.72
N SER A 131 10.95 1.78 11.05
CA SER A 131 11.51 0.72 11.90
C SER A 131 10.70 -0.57 11.78
N VAL A 132 9.38 -0.46 11.97
CA VAL A 132 8.46 -1.60 11.89
C VAL A 132 8.48 -2.24 10.51
N ALA A 133 8.50 -1.44 9.44
CA ALA A 133 8.57 -1.97 8.07
C ALA A 133 9.91 -2.64 7.77
N ASN A 134 11.02 -2.11 8.28
CA ASN A 134 12.35 -2.69 8.11
C ASN A 134 12.46 -4.04 8.84
N GLU A 135 12.09 -4.10 10.12
CA GLU A 135 12.05 -5.35 10.90
C GLU A 135 11.15 -6.40 10.23
N SER A 136 9.97 -5.98 9.75
CA SER A 136 9.05 -6.87 9.06
C SER A 136 9.61 -7.34 7.70
N TRP A 137 10.38 -6.50 7.01
CA TRP A 137 11.00 -6.87 5.74
C TRP A 137 12.07 -7.92 5.94
N GLU A 138 12.94 -7.76 6.94
CA GLU A 138 13.95 -8.75 7.31
C GLU A 138 13.29 -10.10 7.64
N ALA A 139 12.29 -10.10 8.53
CA ALA A 139 11.54 -11.31 8.86
C ALA A 139 10.88 -11.96 7.63
N ALA A 140 10.24 -11.17 6.77
CA ALA A 140 9.63 -11.66 5.53
C ALA A 140 10.66 -12.17 4.50
N HIS A 141 11.87 -11.63 4.52
CA HIS A 141 12.97 -12.08 3.67
C HIS A 141 13.50 -13.43 4.16
N THR A 142 13.76 -13.56 5.45
CA THR A 142 14.15 -14.83 6.10
C THR A 142 13.07 -15.90 5.90
N ALA A 143 11.81 -15.61 6.22
CA ALA A 143 10.69 -16.55 6.08
C ALA A 143 10.57 -17.14 4.67
N SER A 144 10.90 -16.36 3.65
CA SER A 144 10.89 -16.81 2.26
C SER A 144 12.13 -17.58 1.86
N ALA A 145 13.31 -17.14 2.30
CA ALA A 145 14.56 -17.83 2.01
C ALA A 145 14.55 -19.25 2.60
N ASP A 146 13.95 -19.39 3.78
CA ASP A 146 13.94 -20.63 4.57
C ASP A 146 12.62 -21.42 4.42
N ASP A 147 11.64 -20.92 3.64
CA ASP A 147 10.28 -21.48 3.50
C ASP A 147 9.60 -21.74 4.86
N ASP A 148 9.71 -20.77 5.77
CA ASP A 148 9.32 -20.89 7.17
C ASP A 148 8.01 -20.14 7.48
N LEU A 149 6.92 -20.91 7.63
CA LEU A 149 5.60 -20.37 7.99
C LEU A 149 5.56 -19.77 9.41
N ASP A 150 6.39 -20.25 10.34
CA ASP A 150 6.41 -19.71 11.70
C ASP A 150 7.00 -18.30 11.74
N VAL A 151 8.02 -18.01 10.91
CA VAL A 151 8.53 -16.65 10.75
C VAL A 151 7.47 -15.74 10.10
N TRP A 152 6.68 -16.23 9.14
CA TRP A 152 5.55 -15.46 8.60
C TRP A 152 4.49 -15.11 9.66
N LYS A 153 4.31 -15.95 10.69
CA LYS A 153 3.37 -15.65 11.79
C LYS A 153 3.85 -14.53 12.69
N GLU A 154 5.15 -14.21 12.73
CA GLU A 154 5.68 -13.07 13.48
C GLU A 154 5.19 -11.73 12.92
N ILE A 155 4.97 -11.65 11.61
CA ILE A 155 4.53 -10.40 10.95
C ILE A 155 3.03 -10.38 10.62
N PHE A 156 2.38 -11.54 10.54
CA PHE A 156 0.94 -11.66 10.22
C PHE A 156 0.07 -12.15 11.39
N GLY A 157 0.69 -12.51 12.51
CA GLY A 157 0.07 -13.05 13.70
C GLY A 157 -0.13 -14.56 13.67
N PRO A 158 -0.35 -15.18 14.85
CA PRO A 158 -0.31 -16.64 15.04
C PRO A 158 -1.39 -17.42 14.30
N ARG A 159 -2.44 -16.75 13.82
CA ARG A 159 -3.50 -17.35 13.00
C ARG A 159 -3.19 -17.31 11.50
N PHE A 160 -1.98 -16.95 11.10
CA PHE A 160 -1.59 -16.92 9.69
C PHE A 160 -1.40 -18.34 9.19
N LYS A 161 -1.94 -18.58 8.00
CA LYS A 161 -1.91 -19.84 7.27
C LYS A 161 -1.95 -19.52 5.79
N VAL A 162 -1.22 -20.29 5.01
CA VAL A 162 -1.31 -20.34 3.56
C VAL A 162 -2.22 -21.53 3.26
N GLU A 163 -3.18 -21.36 2.35
CA GLU A 163 -3.95 -22.50 1.85
C GLU A 163 -3.07 -23.20 0.82
N ASP A 164 -2.98 -24.54 0.89
CA ASP A 164 -2.28 -25.31 -0.14
C ASP A 164 -3.02 -25.10 -1.47
N ASP A 165 -2.29 -24.75 -2.52
CA ASP A 165 -2.82 -24.77 -3.89
C ASP A 165 -2.95 -26.25 -4.29
N GLU A 166 -4.17 -26.81 -4.25
CA GLU A 166 -4.51 -28.11 -4.88
C GLU A 166 -4.41 -28.05 -6.42
#